data_AF-A0A8S2M8X2-F1
#
_entry.id   AF-A0A8S2M8X2-F1
#
_cell.length_a   1.000
_cell.length_b   1.000
_cell.length_c   1.000
_cell.angle_alpha   90.00
_cell.angle_beta   90.00
_cell.angle_gamma   90.00
#
_symmetry.space_group_name_H-M   'P 1'
#
loop_
_entity.id
_entity.type
_entity.pdbx_description
1 polymer ?
#
loop_
_entity_poly.entity_id
_entity_poly.type
_entity_poly.pdbx_seq_one_letter_code
_entity_poly.pdbx_strand_id
1 'polypeptide(L)'
;HPWDPSCSKATILLAKHGFRESFKIYCVLYGVTGLWKLKNLKNFKERKKFLFSLFFEIVRSSLFLGFHGVLFVPTWCLGRYAFGSTNYYGIYLQLIPVTLIPILLERKQRRGLLALYVMNLVLLFALISAIYLFTLKSSPKQEQSGIIFSILKYRLWFQGVKSKKVPLLPWFDLVLYTLSTSLVFHAAVVKPQAVRPAYIKFLQRLTGGYLAAVNRPLIDCFGTHASRSFPNYCAPCGYQHTILKKIN
;
A
#
# COMPACT_ATOMS: atom_id res chain seq x y z
N HIS A 1 11.41 8.76 12.36
CA HIS A 1 10.07 9.33 12.08
C HIS A 1 9.88 10.60 12.90
N PRO A 2 8.95 11.50 12.54
CA PRO A 2 8.84 12.82 13.18
C PRO A 2 7.76 13.01 14.26
N TRP A 3 6.86 12.05 14.49
CA TRP A 3 5.67 12.27 15.37
C TRP A 3 5.77 11.70 16.80
N ASP A 4 6.85 11.00 17.14
CA ASP A 4 7.13 10.47 18.49
C ASP A 4 8.64 10.20 18.57
N PRO A 5 9.32 10.30 19.73
CA PRO A 5 10.75 9.97 19.80
C PRO A 5 11.02 8.47 19.88
N SER A 6 10.05 7.67 20.31
CA SER A 6 10.14 6.23 20.46
C SER A 6 9.60 5.51 19.22
N CYS A 7 10.43 4.67 18.60
CA CYS A 7 10.01 3.80 17.50
C CYS A 7 8.85 2.89 17.91
N SER A 8 8.88 2.35 19.13
CA SER A 8 7.83 1.45 19.63
C SER A 8 6.50 2.17 19.78
N LYS A 9 6.47 3.36 20.39
CA LYS A 9 5.24 4.15 20.55
C LYS A 9 4.67 4.58 19.20
N ALA A 10 5.52 5.11 18.32
CA ALA A 10 5.12 5.47 16.94
C ALA A 10 4.53 4.27 16.17
N THR A 11 5.12 3.09 16.33
CA THR A 11 4.65 1.85 15.71
C THR A 11 3.28 1.45 16.25
N ILE A 12 3.10 1.44 17.57
CA ILE A 12 1.83 1.08 18.21
C ILE A 12 0.71 2.05 17.80
N LEU A 13 1.00 3.34 17.72
CA LEU A 13 0.05 4.35 17.26
C LEU A 13 -0.38 4.08 15.82
N LEU A 14 0.59 3.91 14.91
CA LEU A 14 0.29 3.65 13.50
C LEU A 14 -0.45 2.33 13.30
N ALA A 15 -0.06 1.29 14.04
CA ALA A 15 -0.73 0.00 14.07
C ALA A 15 -2.18 0.16 14.53
N LYS A 16 -2.44 0.83 15.66
CA LYS A 16 -3.80 1.03 16.20
C LYS A 16 -4.74 1.68 15.18
N HIS A 17 -4.28 2.73 14.49
CA HIS A 17 -5.05 3.36 13.41
C HIS A 17 -5.23 2.42 12.21
N GLY A 18 -4.14 1.81 11.76
CA GLY A 18 -4.15 0.88 10.63
C GLY A 18 -5.10 -0.28 10.84
N PHE A 19 -5.04 -0.93 12.00
CA PHE A 19 -5.92 -2.02 12.39
C PHE A 19 -7.38 -1.60 12.46
N ARG A 20 -7.68 -0.48 13.12
CA ARG A 20 -9.05 0.02 13.28
C ARG A 20 -9.70 0.31 11.93
N GLU A 21 -9.00 1.00 11.04
CA GLU A 21 -9.53 1.34 9.72
C GLU A 21 -9.60 0.11 8.81
N SER A 22 -8.60 -0.77 8.87
CA SER A 22 -8.62 -2.04 8.12
C SER A 22 -9.82 -2.91 8.53
N PHE A 23 -10.07 -3.03 9.83
CA PHE A 23 -11.21 -3.78 10.34
C PHE A 23 -12.54 -3.24 9.82
N LYS A 24 -12.74 -1.91 9.84
CA LYS A 24 -13.94 -1.28 9.26
C LYS A 24 -14.11 -1.62 7.78
N ILE A 25 -13.04 -1.52 6.99
CA ILE A 25 -13.06 -1.81 5.55
C ILE A 25 -13.48 -3.26 5.31
N TYR A 26 -12.83 -4.22 5.99
CA TYR A 26 -13.10 -5.63 5.77
C TYR A 26 -14.44 -6.08 6.36
N CYS A 27 -14.90 -5.48 7.46
CA CYS A 27 -16.26 -5.68 7.97
C CYS A 27 -17.31 -5.27 6.93
N VAL A 28 -17.12 -4.15 6.23
CA VAL A 28 -18.07 -3.72 5.18
C VAL A 28 -17.99 -4.64 3.98
N LEU A 29 -16.79 -4.90 3.45
CA LEU A 29 -16.60 -5.71 2.24
C LEU A 29 -17.09 -7.16 2.42
N TYR A 30 -16.73 -7.78 3.54
CA TYR A 30 -17.13 -9.15 3.84
C TYR A 30 -18.52 -9.23 4.48
N GLY A 31 -18.99 -8.17 5.13
CA GLY A 31 -20.35 -8.09 5.63
C GLY A 31 -21.39 -8.16 4.51
N VAL A 32 -21.23 -7.37 3.45
CA VAL A 32 -22.18 -7.36 2.32
C VAL A 32 -22.28 -8.73 1.65
N THR A 33 -21.14 -9.32 1.32
CA THR A 33 -21.10 -10.66 0.70
C THR A 33 -21.52 -11.76 1.68
N GLY A 34 -21.23 -11.58 2.96
CA GLY A 34 -21.63 -12.48 4.04
C GLY A 34 -23.14 -12.51 4.28
N LEU A 35 -23.80 -11.35 4.27
CA LEU A 35 -25.26 -11.24 4.43
C LEU A 35 -25.99 -11.96 3.30
N TRP A 36 -25.52 -11.78 2.05
CA TRP A 36 -26.08 -12.50 0.91
C TRP A 36 -25.98 -14.02 1.08
N LYS A 37 -24.82 -14.52 1.52
CA LYS A 37 -24.61 -15.94 1.76
C LYS A 37 -25.43 -16.47 2.95
N LEU A 38 -25.56 -15.71 4.03
CA LEU A 38 -26.36 -16.08 5.21
C LEU A 38 -27.84 -16.29 4.87
N LYS A 39 -28.39 -15.52 3.93
CA LYS A 39 -29.79 -15.67 3.48
C LYS A 39 -30.07 -17.06 2.91
N ASN A 40 -29.07 -17.69 2.28
CA ASN A 40 -29.20 -19.00 1.63
C ASN A 40 -28.93 -20.18 2.59
N LEU A 41 -28.37 -19.93 3.78
CA LEU A 41 -28.09 -20.98 4.76
C LEU A 41 -29.33 -21.23 5.64
N LYS A 42 -29.87 -22.45 5.59
CA LYS A 42 -31.05 -22.84 6.38
C LYS A 42 -30.69 -23.42 7.75
N ASN A 43 -29.56 -24.12 7.85
CA ASN A 43 -29.16 -24.83 9.07
C ASN A 43 -28.38 -23.93 10.06
N PHE A 44 -28.73 -23.97 11.35
CA PHE A 44 -28.04 -23.24 12.41
C PHE A 44 -26.55 -23.58 12.52
N LYS A 45 -26.19 -24.87 12.36
CA LYS A 45 -24.78 -25.33 12.44
C LYS A 45 -23.94 -24.75 11.29
N GLU A 46 -24.52 -24.67 10.09
CA GLU A 46 -23.87 -24.06 8.92
C GLU A 46 -23.70 -22.55 9.10
N ARG A 47 -24.73 -21.86 9.61
CA ARG A 47 -24.65 -20.42 9.93
C ARG A 47 -23.54 -20.13 10.93
N LYS A 48 -23.47 -20.87 12.04
CA LYS A 48 -22.43 -20.70 13.05
C LYS A 48 -21.03 -20.93 12.47
N LYS A 49 -20.85 -22.01 11.69
CA LYS A 49 -19.57 -22.31 11.01
C LYS A 49 -19.19 -21.20 10.02
N PHE A 50 -20.15 -20.69 9.24
CA PHE A 50 -19.93 -19.62 8.29
C PHE A 50 -19.54 -18.31 8.98
N LEU A 51 -20.26 -17.90 10.02
CA LEU A 51 -19.96 -16.69 10.80
C LEU A 51 -18.57 -16.76 11.45
N PHE A 52 -18.21 -17.92 11.99
CA PHE A 52 -16.88 -18.14 12.54
C PHE A 52 -15.80 -18.01 11.46
N SER A 53 -15.99 -18.64 10.30
CA SER A 53 -15.09 -18.49 9.14
C SER A 53 -14.98 -17.03 8.71
N LEU A 54 -16.10 -16.32 8.59
CA LEU A 54 -16.17 -14.93 8.19
C LEU A 54 -15.39 -14.02 9.16
N PHE A 55 -15.54 -14.24 10.46
CA PHE A 55 -14.81 -13.51 11.49
C PHE A 55 -13.29 -13.67 11.32
N PHE A 56 -12.79 -14.90 11.17
CA PHE A 56 -11.36 -15.13 10.95
C PHE A 56 -10.86 -14.56 9.63
N GLU A 57 -11.69 -14.51 8.60
CA GLU A 57 -11.34 -13.86 7.33
C GLU A 57 -11.19 -12.34 7.49
N ILE A 58 -12.14 -11.68 8.17
CA ILE A 58 -12.06 -10.25 8.48
C ILE A 58 -10.80 -9.96 9.31
N VAL A 59 -10.56 -10.74 10.36
CA VAL A 59 -9.39 -10.55 11.24
C VAL A 59 -8.10 -10.75 10.47
N ARG A 60 -7.97 -11.84 9.68
CA ARG A 60 -6.79 -12.10 8.84
C ARG A 60 -6.51 -10.95 7.88
N SER A 61 -7.52 -10.45 7.18
CA SER A 61 -7.32 -9.36 6.21
C SER A 61 -7.03 -8.02 6.90
N SER A 62 -7.61 -7.81 8.09
CA SER A 62 -7.29 -6.65 8.92
C SER A 62 -5.85 -6.69 9.42
N LEU A 63 -5.36 -7.87 9.81
CA LEU A 63 -3.95 -8.11 10.13
C LEU A 63 -3.07 -7.85 8.92
N PHE A 64 -3.38 -8.42 7.76
CA PHE A 64 -2.64 -8.17 6.53
C PHE A 64 -2.47 -6.66 6.24
N LEU A 65 -3.54 -5.86 6.28
CA LEU A 65 -3.43 -4.44 5.97
C LEU A 65 -2.80 -3.64 7.13
N GLY A 66 -3.18 -3.92 8.38
CA GLY A 66 -2.65 -3.25 9.57
C GLY A 66 -1.16 -3.49 9.80
N PHE A 67 -0.63 -4.68 9.46
CA PHE A 67 0.79 -5.01 9.63
C PHE A 67 1.74 -4.18 8.76
N HIS A 68 1.26 -3.56 7.66
CA HIS A 68 2.07 -2.58 6.93
C HIS A 68 2.43 -1.39 7.81
N GLY A 69 1.50 -0.91 8.63
CA GLY A 69 1.74 0.16 9.61
C GLY A 69 2.67 -0.26 10.74
N VAL A 70 2.60 -1.53 11.16
CA VAL A 70 3.51 -2.10 12.18
C VAL A 70 4.96 -2.10 11.69
N LEU A 71 5.18 -2.45 10.42
CA LEU A 71 6.54 -2.58 9.88
C LEU A 71 7.12 -1.27 9.36
N PHE A 72 6.29 -0.30 8.96
CA PHE A 72 6.75 0.94 8.35
C PHE A 72 7.75 1.72 9.21
N VAL A 73 7.44 1.93 10.49
CA VAL A 73 8.28 2.75 11.38
C VAL A 73 9.63 2.08 11.69
N PRO A 74 9.68 0.80 12.10
CA PRO A 74 10.94 0.11 12.38
C PRO A 74 11.83 -0.01 11.13
N THR A 75 11.28 -0.38 9.97
CA THR A 75 12.10 -0.54 8.75
C THR A 75 12.64 0.80 8.26
N TRP A 76 11.85 1.88 8.36
CA TRP A 76 12.30 3.23 8.02
C TRP A 76 13.46 3.68 8.90
N CYS A 77 13.39 3.45 10.22
CA CYS A 77 14.43 3.90 11.14
C CYS A 77 15.67 3.01 11.09
N LEU A 78 15.50 1.70 11.00
CA LEU A 78 16.60 0.76 10.82
C LEU A 78 17.33 1.02 9.50
N GLY A 79 16.59 1.25 8.41
CA GLY A 79 17.18 1.59 7.12
C GLY A 79 17.97 2.89 7.19
N ARG A 80 17.43 3.93 7.82
CA ARG A 80 18.17 5.17 8.05
C ARG A 80 19.44 4.98 8.88
N TYR A 81 19.39 4.13 9.90
CA TYR A 81 20.54 3.80 10.73
C TYR A 81 21.60 3.06 9.90
N ALA A 82 21.19 2.07 9.11
CA ALA A 82 22.09 1.26 8.29
C ALA A 82 22.73 2.04 7.13
N PHE A 83 21.97 2.90 6.45
CA PHE A 83 22.46 3.67 5.29
C PHE A 83 23.02 5.06 5.66
N GLY A 84 22.96 5.46 6.93
CA GLY A 84 23.43 6.75 7.44
C GLY A 84 22.70 7.99 6.90
N SER A 85 21.73 7.82 5.98
CA SER A 85 20.94 8.89 5.37
C SER A 85 19.62 8.36 4.82
N THR A 86 18.70 9.26 4.49
CA THR A 86 17.49 8.92 3.73
C THR A 86 17.77 9.22 2.26
N ASN A 87 18.01 8.22 1.42
CA ASN A 87 18.22 8.38 -0.02
C ASN A 87 16.97 7.93 -0.81
N TYR A 88 16.82 8.42 -2.04
CA TYR A 88 15.63 8.18 -2.86
C TYR A 88 15.32 6.67 -3.04
N TYR A 89 16.33 5.88 -3.42
CA TYR A 89 16.18 4.44 -3.66
C TYR A 89 16.13 3.59 -2.38
N GLY A 90 16.78 4.02 -1.30
CA GLY A 90 16.72 3.29 -0.03
C GLY A 90 15.36 3.37 0.63
N ILE A 91 14.60 4.45 0.44
CA ILE A 91 13.18 4.48 0.84
C ILE A 91 12.42 3.33 0.17
N TYR A 92 12.64 3.08 -1.12
CA TYR A 92 11.98 2.00 -1.86
C TYR A 92 12.39 0.63 -1.31
N LEU A 93 13.69 0.41 -1.11
CA LEU A 93 14.21 -0.85 -0.57
C LEU A 93 13.68 -1.16 0.84
N GLN A 94 13.55 -0.13 1.69
CA GLN A 94 13.00 -0.27 3.05
C GLN A 94 11.51 -0.64 3.07
N LEU A 95 10.77 -0.38 1.98
CA LEU A 95 9.34 -0.71 1.86
C LEU A 95 9.10 -2.15 1.37
N ILE A 96 10.12 -2.81 0.81
CA ILE A 96 10.04 -4.23 0.41
C ILE A 96 9.66 -5.12 1.60
N PRO A 97 10.35 -5.13 2.75
CA PRO A 97 9.94 -5.94 3.89
C PRO A 97 8.57 -5.51 4.47
N VAL A 98 8.24 -4.22 4.37
CA VAL A 98 6.94 -3.66 4.83
C VAL A 98 5.77 -4.22 4.03
N THR A 99 5.98 -4.60 2.76
CA THR A 99 4.93 -5.13 1.90
C THR A 99 5.00 -6.65 1.74
N LEU A 100 6.21 -7.24 1.77
CA LEU A 100 6.44 -8.68 1.67
C LEU A 100 5.97 -9.45 2.89
N ILE A 101 6.26 -8.98 4.11
CA ILE A 101 5.88 -9.72 5.32
C ILE A 101 4.36 -9.76 5.49
N PRO A 102 3.62 -8.65 5.36
CA PRO A 102 2.18 -8.70 5.56
C PRO A 102 1.45 -9.55 4.53
N ILE A 103 1.83 -9.53 3.25
CA ILE A 103 1.18 -10.35 2.20
C ILE A 103 1.26 -11.85 2.48
N LEU A 104 2.25 -12.30 3.27
CA LEU A 104 2.34 -13.69 3.71
C LEU A 104 1.22 -14.06 4.70
N LEU A 105 0.68 -13.10 5.45
CA LEU A 105 -0.47 -13.29 6.34
C LEU A 105 -1.79 -13.48 5.56
N GLU A 106 -1.85 -12.98 4.33
CA GLU A 106 -3.05 -13.06 3.49
C GLU A 106 -3.19 -14.44 2.82
N ARG A 107 -4.42 -14.83 2.52
CA ARG A 107 -4.74 -16.12 1.87
C ARG A 107 -4.15 -16.20 0.47
N LYS A 108 -3.53 -17.33 0.12
CA LYS A 108 -2.95 -17.58 -1.21
C LYS A 108 -3.91 -17.26 -2.36
N GLN A 109 -5.20 -17.60 -2.23
CA GLN A 109 -6.22 -17.35 -3.26
C GLN A 109 -6.44 -15.85 -3.55
N ARG A 110 -6.14 -14.96 -2.59
CA ARG A 110 -6.36 -13.51 -2.73
C ARG A 110 -5.11 -12.76 -3.20
N ARG A 111 -3.92 -13.33 -3.04
CA ARG A 111 -2.64 -12.67 -3.36
C ARG A 111 -2.55 -12.27 -4.83
N GLY A 112 -2.94 -13.18 -5.74
CA GLY A 112 -2.98 -12.89 -7.18
C GLY A 112 -3.90 -11.72 -7.54
N LEU A 113 -5.14 -11.71 -7.02
CA LEU A 113 -6.09 -10.61 -7.28
C LEU A 113 -5.56 -9.28 -6.75
N LEU A 114 -4.93 -9.30 -5.57
CA LEU A 114 -4.38 -8.10 -4.96
C LEU A 114 -3.15 -7.59 -5.72
N ALA A 115 -2.25 -8.48 -6.14
CA ALA A 115 -1.09 -8.14 -6.97
C ALA A 115 -1.53 -7.42 -8.25
N LEU A 116 -2.58 -7.91 -8.91
CA LEU A 116 -3.13 -7.28 -10.11
C LEU A 116 -3.75 -5.93 -9.84
N TYR A 117 -4.50 -5.81 -8.76
CA TYR A 117 -5.12 -4.54 -8.37
C TYR A 117 -4.06 -3.45 -8.18
N VAL A 118 -2.97 -3.76 -7.45
CA VAL A 118 -1.89 -2.81 -7.20
C VAL A 118 -1.02 -2.58 -8.44
N MET A 119 -0.73 -3.62 -9.23
CA MET A 119 -0.03 -3.46 -10.51
C MET A 119 -0.81 -2.54 -11.46
N ASN A 120 -2.14 -2.67 -11.52
CA ASN A 120 -2.97 -1.78 -12.31
C ASN A 120 -2.86 -0.33 -11.84
N LEU A 121 -2.82 -0.11 -10.52
CA LEU A 121 -2.61 1.20 -9.93
C LEU A 121 -1.26 1.79 -10.37
N VAL A 122 -0.19 0.99 -10.35
CA VAL A 122 1.15 1.38 -10.84
C VAL A 122 1.14 1.69 -12.33
N LEU A 123 0.55 0.83 -13.15
CA LEU A 123 0.45 1.04 -14.60
C LEU A 123 -0.32 2.31 -14.93
N LEU A 124 -1.39 2.60 -14.21
CA LEU A 124 -2.14 3.85 -14.36
C LEU A 124 -1.25 5.06 -14.03
N PHE A 125 -0.44 5.00 -12.97
CA PHE A 125 0.52 6.07 -12.66
C PHE A 125 1.58 6.24 -13.74
N ALA A 126 2.12 5.14 -14.26
CA ALA A 126 3.11 5.17 -15.33
C ALA A 126 2.51 5.76 -16.63
N LEU A 127 1.29 5.33 -16.99
CA LEU A 127 0.57 5.85 -18.16
C LEU A 127 0.21 7.33 -18.00
N ILE A 128 -0.32 7.75 -16.85
CA ILE A 128 -0.60 9.17 -16.60
C ILE A 128 0.69 9.99 -16.68
N SER A 129 1.79 9.50 -16.12
CA SER A 129 3.08 10.20 -16.18
C SER A 129 3.62 10.28 -17.61
N ALA A 130 3.49 9.21 -18.41
CA ALA A 130 3.86 9.21 -19.82
C ALA A 130 2.96 10.15 -20.65
N ILE A 131 1.66 10.13 -20.41
CA ILE A 131 0.70 11.02 -21.07
C ILE A 131 0.98 12.48 -20.66
N TYR A 132 1.29 12.79 -19.40
CA TYR A 132 1.68 14.15 -18.99
C TYR A 132 2.97 14.65 -19.66
N LEU A 133 3.91 13.75 -19.94
CA LEU A 133 5.12 14.08 -20.72
C LEU A 133 4.79 14.37 -22.19
N PHE A 134 3.73 13.77 -22.74
CA PHE A 134 3.33 13.91 -24.14
C PHE A 134 2.22 14.94 -24.39
N THR A 135 1.35 15.21 -23.42
CA THR A 135 0.22 16.13 -23.53
C THR A 135 0.07 16.92 -22.23
N LEU A 136 0.38 18.22 -22.30
CA LEU A 136 -0.03 19.16 -21.27
C LEU A 136 -1.57 19.14 -21.22
N LYS A 137 -2.15 18.54 -20.17
CA LYS A 137 -3.58 18.53 -19.73
C LYS A 137 -4.25 17.15 -19.85
N SER A 138 -4.66 16.58 -18.71
CA SER A 138 -5.42 15.32 -18.63
C SER A 138 -6.73 15.46 -17.87
N SER A 139 -7.77 14.76 -18.37
CA SER A 139 -9.19 14.80 -17.98
C SER A 139 -9.62 13.47 -17.29
N PRO A 140 -10.65 13.46 -16.40
CA PRO A 140 -10.90 12.35 -15.46
C PRO A 140 -11.45 11.04 -16.04
N LYS A 141 -11.85 11.00 -17.33
CA LYS A 141 -12.63 9.87 -17.89
C LYS A 141 -11.80 8.64 -18.30
N GLN A 142 -10.47 8.72 -18.29
CA GLN A 142 -9.59 7.61 -18.73
C GLN A 142 -9.37 6.52 -17.67
N GLU A 143 -9.95 6.69 -16.48
CA GLU A 143 -9.72 5.85 -15.31
C GLU A 143 -10.45 4.48 -15.37
N GLN A 144 -11.49 4.34 -16.20
CA GLN A 144 -12.31 3.12 -16.26
C GLN A 144 -11.76 2.04 -17.23
N SER A 145 -10.93 2.39 -18.22
CA SER A 145 -10.39 1.42 -19.20
C SER A 145 -9.25 0.55 -18.64
N GLY A 146 -8.55 1.00 -17.59
CA GLY A 146 -7.41 0.28 -17.01
C GLY A 146 -7.80 -1.04 -16.31
N ILE A 147 -8.98 -1.10 -15.68
CA ILE A 147 -9.44 -2.30 -14.97
C ILE A 147 -9.66 -3.47 -15.94
N ILE A 148 -10.32 -3.21 -17.07
CA ILE A 148 -10.59 -4.21 -18.10
C ILE A 148 -9.28 -4.67 -18.74
N PHE A 149 -8.36 -3.75 -19.04
CA PHE A 149 -7.04 -4.06 -19.61
C PHE A 149 -6.18 -4.93 -18.68
N SER A 150 -6.23 -4.69 -17.37
CA SER A 150 -5.51 -5.49 -16.37
C SER A 150 -6.09 -6.90 -16.19
N ILE A 151 -7.42 -7.03 -16.21
CA ILE A 151 -8.09 -8.34 -16.20
C ILE A 151 -7.73 -9.13 -17.47
N LEU A 152 -7.65 -8.44 -18.62
CA LEU A 152 -7.30 -9.04 -19.91
C LEU A 152 -5.84 -9.54 -19.93
N LYS A 153 -4.87 -8.74 -19.46
CA LYS A 153 -3.46 -9.16 -19.36
C LYS A 153 -3.26 -10.36 -18.43
N TYR A 154 -3.96 -10.38 -17.29
CA TYR A 154 -3.89 -11.54 -16.39
C TYR A 154 -4.52 -12.78 -17.00
N ARG A 155 -5.66 -12.65 -17.71
CA ARG A 155 -6.25 -13.75 -18.47
C ARG A 155 -5.28 -14.28 -19.53
N LEU A 156 -4.62 -13.40 -20.28
CA LEU A 156 -3.64 -13.80 -21.30
C LEU A 156 -2.44 -14.52 -20.68
N TRP A 157 -1.92 -14.06 -19.54
CA TRP A 157 -0.85 -14.76 -18.82
C TRP A 157 -1.33 -16.13 -18.29
N PHE A 158 -2.50 -16.21 -17.66
CA PHE A 158 -3.07 -17.48 -17.19
C PHE A 158 -3.39 -18.45 -18.34
N GLN A 159 -3.84 -17.93 -19.49
CA GLN A 159 -4.02 -18.71 -20.72
C GLN A 159 -2.67 -19.19 -21.27
N GLY A 160 -1.63 -18.36 -21.20
CA GLY A 160 -0.26 -18.74 -21.52
C GLY A 160 0.28 -19.85 -20.62
N VAL A 161 0.04 -19.76 -19.31
CA VAL A 161 0.43 -20.78 -18.32
C VAL A 161 -0.33 -22.09 -18.57
N LYS A 162 -1.65 -22.02 -18.83
CA LYS A 162 -2.47 -23.19 -19.20
C LYS A 162 -2.04 -23.82 -20.53
N SER A 163 -1.59 -23.01 -21.48
CA SER A 163 -1.09 -23.47 -22.79
C SER A 163 0.40 -23.83 -22.77
N LYS A 164 1.05 -23.88 -21.59
CA LYS A 164 2.49 -24.17 -21.40
C LYS A 164 3.45 -23.24 -22.18
N LYS A 165 2.97 -22.07 -22.65
CA LYS A 165 3.77 -21.11 -23.43
C LYS A 165 4.60 -20.15 -22.56
N VAL A 166 4.34 -20.09 -21.26
CA VAL A 166 5.05 -19.23 -20.30
C VAL A 166 5.37 -20.06 -19.06
N PRO A 167 6.58 -19.97 -18.49
CA PRO A 167 6.94 -20.72 -17.30
C PRO A 167 6.08 -20.30 -16.10
N LEU A 168 5.59 -21.28 -15.34
CA LEU A 168 4.94 -21.04 -14.05
C LEU A 168 6.02 -20.64 -13.05
N LEU A 169 6.26 -19.34 -12.90
CA LEU A 169 7.18 -18.83 -11.89
C LEU A 169 6.56 -18.99 -10.50
N PRO A 170 7.16 -19.81 -9.60
CA PRO A 170 6.73 -19.87 -8.21
C PRO A 170 6.87 -18.48 -7.58
N TRP A 171 5.93 -18.10 -6.71
CA TRP A 171 5.95 -16.81 -5.98
C TRP A 171 5.81 -15.54 -6.84
N PHE A 172 5.47 -15.66 -8.12
CA PHE A 172 5.32 -14.50 -8.99
C PHE A 172 4.30 -13.48 -8.46
N ASP A 173 3.16 -13.95 -7.96
CA ASP A 173 2.13 -13.12 -7.33
C ASP A 173 2.66 -12.35 -6.12
N LEU A 174 3.52 -13.00 -5.31
CA LEU A 174 4.17 -12.40 -4.16
C LEU A 174 5.16 -11.31 -4.57
N VAL A 175 6.05 -11.59 -5.53
CA VAL A 175 7.04 -10.64 -6.04
C VAL A 175 6.34 -9.44 -6.68
N LEU A 176 5.36 -9.72 -7.55
CA LEU A 176 4.60 -8.68 -8.24
C LEU A 176 3.86 -7.77 -7.25
N TYR A 177 3.17 -8.34 -6.25
CA TYR A 177 2.51 -7.57 -5.21
C TYR A 177 3.52 -6.72 -4.43
N THR A 178 4.62 -7.33 -3.98
CA THR A 178 5.63 -6.69 -3.11
C THR A 178 6.26 -5.49 -3.80
N LEU A 179 6.77 -5.66 -5.03
CA LEU A 179 7.42 -4.59 -5.78
C LEU A 179 6.42 -3.50 -6.16
N SER A 180 5.22 -3.87 -6.63
CA SER A 180 4.20 -2.89 -7.02
C SER A 180 3.71 -2.07 -5.81
N THR A 181 3.45 -2.72 -4.68
CA THR A 181 2.99 -2.03 -3.47
C THR A 181 4.08 -1.17 -2.87
N SER A 182 5.33 -1.65 -2.86
CA SER A 182 6.48 -0.86 -2.42
C SER A 182 6.65 0.40 -3.27
N LEU A 183 6.45 0.29 -4.59
CA LEU A 183 6.51 1.43 -5.50
C LEU A 183 5.40 2.44 -5.23
N VAL A 184 4.17 1.97 -4.99
CA VAL A 184 3.04 2.84 -4.63
C VAL A 184 3.28 3.56 -3.31
N PHE A 185 3.79 2.86 -2.29
CA PHE A 185 4.11 3.47 -0.99
C PHE A 185 5.29 4.44 -1.12
N HIS A 186 6.29 4.11 -1.92
CA HIS A 186 7.41 5.00 -2.24
C HIS A 186 6.91 6.28 -2.92
N ALA A 187 6.07 6.16 -3.95
CA ALA A 187 5.45 7.29 -4.61
C ALA A 187 4.58 8.12 -3.65
N ALA A 188 3.82 7.50 -2.76
CA ALA A 188 3.00 8.21 -1.77
C ALA A 188 3.84 9.02 -0.76
N VAL A 189 5.06 8.56 -0.46
CA VAL A 189 6.00 9.28 0.41
C VAL A 189 6.73 10.38 -0.36
N VAL A 190 7.29 10.03 -1.53
CA VAL A 190 8.29 10.84 -2.24
C VAL A 190 7.68 11.76 -3.29
N LYS A 191 6.60 11.36 -3.94
CA LYS A 191 5.90 12.15 -4.97
C LYS A 191 4.38 11.99 -4.85
N PRO A 192 3.77 12.43 -3.73
CA PRO A 192 2.34 12.25 -3.47
C PRO A 192 1.44 12.86 -4.56
N GLN A 193 1.92 13.86 -5.31
CA GLN A 193 1.20 14.47 -6.43
C GLN A 193 0.95 13.51 -7.59
N ALA A 194 1.84 12.53 -7.78
CA ALA A 194 1.71 11.53 -8.83
C ALA A 194 0.71 10.42 -8.47
N VAL A 195 0.30 10.34 -7.20
CA VAL A 195 -0.60 9.32 -6.69
C VAL A 195 -2.03 9.86 -6.70
N ARG A 196 -3.00 9.01 -7.06
CA ARG A 196 -4.42 9.38 -7.13
C ARG A 196 -4.87 10.01 -5.81
N PRO A 197 -5.53 11.19 -5.81
CA PRO A 197 -5.93 11.87 -4.56
C PRO A 197 -6.80 11.01 -3.64
N ALA A 198 -7.68 10.18 -4.21
CA ALA A 198 -8.50 9.24 -3.44
C ALA A 198 -7.64 8.21 -2.67
N TYR A 199 -6.54 7.77 -3.26
CA TYR A 199 -5.61 6.83 -2.63
C TYR A 199 -4.78 7.51 -1.53
N ILE A 200 -4.33 8.76 -1.74
CA ILE A 200 -3.70 9.56 -0.67
C ILE A 200 -4.66 9.77 0.50
N LYS A 201 -5.93 10.12 0.25
CA LYS A 201 -6.96 10.23 1.29
C LYS A 201 -7.22 8.90 2.01
N PHE A 202 -7.11 7.79 1.30
CA PHE A 202 -7.20 6.45 1.89
C PHE A 202 -6.02 6.18 2.82
N LEU A 203 -4.78 6.41 2.38
CA LEU A 203 -3.58 6.22 3.20
C LEU A 203 -3.57 7.18 4.41
N GLN A 204 -4.02 8.42 4.26
CA GLN A 204 -4.17 9.35 5.39
C GLN A 204 -5.10 8.80 6.46
N ARG A 205 -6.25 8.25 6.07
CA ARG A 205 -7.18 7.60 7.01
C ARG A 205 -6.54 6.37 7.67
N LEU A 206 -5.94 5.50 6.87
CA LEU A 206 -5.29 4.27 7.36
C LEU A 206 -4.16 4.57 8.34
N THR A 207 -3.42 5.66 8.11
CA THR A 207 -2.30 6.08 8.96
C THR A 207 -2.72 7.02 10.09
N GLY A 208 -4.02 7.32 10.27
CA GLY A 208 -4.46 8.26 11.30
C GLY A 208 -3.91 9.69 11.13
N GLY A 209 -3.58 10.10 9.91
CA GLY A 209 -2.99 11.41 9.61
C GLY A 209 -1.46 11.45 9.60
N TYR A 210 -0.77 10.40 10.07
CA TYR A 210 0.70 10.40 10.16
C TYR A 210 1.40 10.43 8.81
N LEU A 211 0.73 10.05 7.72
CA LEU A 211 1.27 10.28 6.37
C LEU A 211 1.55 11.78 6.12
N ALA A 212 0.74 12.70 6.66
CA ALA A 212 0.98 14.14 6.52
C ALA A 212 2.18 14.61 7.34
N ALA A 213 2.47 13.93 8.46
CA ALA A 213 3.59 14.24 9.34
C ALA A 213 4.95 13.84 8.77
N VAL A 214 5.06 13.11 7.67
CA VAL A 214 6.37 12.77 7.07
C VAL A 214 7.15 14.05 6.71
N ASN A 215 8.42 14.13 7.12
CA ASN A 215 9.30 15.28 6.87
C ASN A 215 9.73 15.36 5.40
N ARG A 216 8.82 15.85 4.56
CA ARG A 216 8.97 15.99 3.11
C ARG A 216 9.94 17.08 2.66
N PRO A 217 10.15 18.20 3.38
CA PRO A 217 11.21 19.15 3.01
C PRO A 217 12.58 18.50 2.83
N LEU A 218 12.88 17.43 3.57
CA LEU A 218 14.12 16.67 3.39
C LEU A 218 14.17 15.85 2.10
N ILE A 219 13.01 15.48 1.57
CA ILE A 219 12.86 14.65 0.38
C ILE A 219 12.83 15.56 -0.87
N ASP A 220 12.47 16.83 -0.72
CA ASP A 220 12.47 17.82 -1.80
C ASP A 220 13.85 18.02 -2.44
N CYS A 221 14.94 17.67 -1.73
CA CYS A 221 16.29 17.68 -2.30
C CYS A 221 16.45 16.72 -3.49
N PHE A 222 15.55 15.73 -3.66
CA PHE A 222 15.49 14.86 -4.83
C PHE A 222 14.72 15.46 -6.01
N GLY A 223 14.30 16.73 -5.94
CA GLY A 223 13.54 17.41 -7.00
C GLY A 223 12.09 16.96 -7.11
N THR A 224 11.54 16.31 -6.08
CA THR A 224 10.18 15.74 -6.13
C THR A 224 9.09 16.73 -5.74
N HIS A 225 9.46 17.82 -5.06
CA HIS A 225 8.56 18.84 -4.52
C HIS A 225 7.41 18.24 -3.67
N ALA A 226 7.70 17.17 -2.93
CA ALA A 226 6.76 16.44 -2.10
C ALA A 226 6.04 17.33 -1.06
N SER A 227 6.72 18.35 -0.53
CA SER A 227 6.16 19.28 0.47
C SER A 227 4.93 20.03 -0.04
N ARG A 228 4.81 20.29 -1.35
CA ARG A 228 3.67 21.02 -1.94
C ARG A 228 2.32 20.34 -1.70
N SER A 229 2.29 19.01 -1.55
CA SER A 229 1.04 18.28 -1.26
C SER A 229 0.60 18.38 0.21
N PHE A 230 1.47 18.85 1.10
CA PHE A 230 1.23 18.95 2.54
C PHE A 230 1.79 20.27 3.09
N PRO A 231 1.21 21.43 2.71
CA PRO A 231 1.76 22.75 3.03
C PRO A 231 1.75 23.08 4.52
N ASN A 232 0.83 22.47 5.29
CA ASN A 232 0.68 22.73 6.73
C ASN A 232 1.62 21.87 7.60
N TYR A 233 2.63 21.25 7.01
CA TYR A 233 3.62 20.48 7.79
C TYR A 233 4.51 21.44 8.59
N CYS A 234 4.49 21.31 9.92
CA CYS A 234 5.45 21.93 10.82
C CYS A 234 6.27 20.81 11.48
N ALA A 235 7.59 20.84 11.31
CA ALA A 235 8.46 19.93 12.04
C ALA A 235 8.39 20.27 13.53
N PRO A 236 8.13 19.33 14.45
CA PRO A 236 8.13 19.62 15.87
C PRO A 236 9.51 20.16 16.28
N CYS A 237 9.54 21.32 16.95
CA CYS A 237 10.75 21.95 17.47
C CYS A 237 11.54 20.92 18.30
N GLY A 238 12.75 20.57 17.85
CA GLY A 238 13.61 19.54 18.48
C GLY A 238 13.83 18.27 17.65
N TYR A 239 13.03 17.99 16.62
CA TYR A 239 13.22 16.83 15.72
C TYR A 239 14.12 17.13 14.52
N GLN A 240 15.22 17.86 14.75
CA GLN A 240 16.23 18.17 13.73
C GLN A 240 17.12 16.97 13.35
N HIS A 241 16.94 15.79 13.97
CA HIS A 241 17.71 14.56 13.69
C HIS A 241 17.34 13.88 12.36
N THR A 242 17.40 14.64 11.28
CA THR A 242 17.36 14.13 9.91
C THR A 242 18.51 14.76 9.17
N ILE A 243 19.71 14.31 9.53
CA ILE A 243 20.94 14.63 8.81
C ILE A 243 20.81 14.04 7.41
N LEU A 244 20.62 14.91 6.41
CA LEU A 244 20.82 14.56 5.02
C LEU A 244 22.33 14.64 4.77
N LYS A 245 22.98 13.51 4.48
CA LYS A 245 24.27 13.57 3.78
C LYS A 245 23.96 13.92 2.33
N LYS A 246 24.37 15.12 1.92
CA LYS A 246 24.49 15.47 0.50
C LYS A 246 25.52 14.49 -0.08
N ILE A 247 25.09 13.60 -0.97
CA ILE A 247 26.04 12.81 -1.76
C ILE A 247 26.57 13.82 -2.78
N ASN A 248 27.79 14.32 -2.54
CA ASN A 248 28.58 15.02 -3.56
C ASN A 248 29.05 14.02 -4.60
#